data_AF-A0A2M7L168-F1
#
_entry.id   AF-A0A2M7L168-F1
#
_cell.length_a   1.000
_cell.length_b   1.000
_cell.length_c   1.000
_cell.angle_alpha   90.00
_cell.angle_beta   90.00
_cell.angle_gamma   90.00
#
_symmetry.space_group_name_H-M   'P 1'
#
loop_
_entity.id
_entity.type
_entity.pdbx_description
1 polymer ?
#
loop_
_entity_poly.entity_id
_entity_poly.type
_entity_poly.pdbx_seq_one_letter_code
_entity_poly.pdbx_strand_id
1 'polypeptide(L)'
;MLVSEDKSAFVMDCGGPQVIEEIRALTERGEIGEVEGLWVTHYHDDHVDAIPAFQQAFDCRCLTDRSVAAVITNPRAWRLPCISPSVCRVDRATEDGESWRWHEFQLTAYHFPGQTLYHSGLFVEGRGLRMLFTGDSFTMAGIDDYCAHNRNWLGRGVGFDRCLALIEKLHPTHLFNCHVNEAFDFTPEESRFMRANLAEREKLFGDLTPWDHPNYGMDEPWVRCYPYEQRTKPGEDVRFRVGVTNHSAQPRTATCRAVAPRAWGDAVTPTDWVSAAVPAKSDGELQVRVSVPPGVLSGRYVVPVDLRYGQWSLPQWTEAIVVV
;
A
#
# COMPACT_ATOMS: atom_id res chain seq x y z
N MET A 1 18.30 5.29 -9.72
CA MET A 1 19.01 5.97 -8.61
C MET A 1 19.28 7.44 -8.98
N LEU A 2 19.53 8.29 -7.99
CA LEU A 2 20.10 9.64 -8.17
C LEU A 2 21.57 9.61 -7.76
N VAL A 3 22.40 10.42 -8.42
CA VAL A 3 23.82 10.58 -8.10
C VAL A 3 24.13 12.08 -8.04
N SER A 4 24.63 12.54 -6.90
CA SER A 4 25.01 13.94 -6.65
C SER A 4 26.34 14.32 -7.31
N GLU A 5 26.73 15.59 -7.23
CA GLU A 5 27.99 16.08 -7.81
C GLU A 5 29.23 15.47 -7.13
N ASP A 6 29.14 15.20 -5.83
CA ASP A 6 30.17 14.51 -5.04
C ASP A 6 30.10 12.98 -5.13
N LYS A 7 29.24 12.45 -6.02
CA LYS A 7 28.97 11.04 -6.30
C LYS A 7 28.19 10.28 -5.23
N SER A 8 27.72 10.91 -4.16
CA SER A 8 26.78 10.26 -3.24
C SER A 8 25.53 9.78 -3.98
N ALA A 9 25.04 8.61 -3.59
CA ALA A 9 23.95 7.91 -4.26
C ALA A 9 22.68 7.86 -3.40
N PHE A 10 21.55 8.05 -4.05
CA PHE A 10 20.21 7.82 -3.50
C PHE A 10 19.52 6.74 -4.36
N VAL A 11 19.30 5.57 -3.79
CA VAL A 11 18.79 4.39 -4.50
C VAL A 11 17.26 4.31 -4.35
N MET A 12 16.60 3.74 -5.36
CA MET A 12 15.14 3.57 -5.41
C MET A 12 14.88 2.07 -5.52
N ASP A 13 14.12 1.54 -4.56
CA ASP A 13 13.76 0.13 -4.42
C ASP A 13 14.94 -0.87 -4.36
N CYS A 14 14.68 -2.06 -3.83
CA CYS A 14 15.62 -3.18 -3.83
C CYS A 14 14.89 -4.51 -3.63
N GLY A 15 14.37 -5.09 -4.72
CA GLY A 15 13.74 -6.41 -4.68
C GLY A 15 14.70 -7.59 -4.74
N GLY A 16 15.88 -7.41 -5.35
CA GLY A 16 16.78 -8.51 -5.66
C GLY A 16 18.21 -8.27 -5.19
N PRO A 17 18.96 -9.34 -4.81
CA PRO A 17 20.39 -9.25 -4.51
C PRO A 17 21.23 -8.65 -5.64
N GLN A 18 20.78 -8.78 -6.89
CA GLN A 18 21.45 -8.23 -8.07
C GLN A 18 21.61 -6.70 -7.98
N VAL A 19 20.66 -5.99 -7.37
CA VAL A 19 20.76 -4.54 -7.14
C VAL A 19 21.93 -4.21 -6.21
N ILE A 20 22.13 -5.01 -5.15
CA ILE A 20 23.25 -4.83 -4.22
C ILE A 20 24.59 -5.06 -4.94
N GLU A 21 24.67 -6.11 -5.76
CA GLU A 21 25.86 -6.45 -6.54
C GLU A 21 26.20 -5.33 -7.55
N GLU A 22 25.20 -4.79 -8.24
CA GLU A 22 25.39 -3.70 -9.20
C GLU A 22 25.85 -2.41 -8.53
N ILE A 23 25.24 -2.04 -7.40
CA ILE A 23 25.65 -0.85 -6.64
C ILE A 23 27.09 -1.00 -6.12
N ARG A 24 27.47 -2.18 -5.61
CA ARG A 24 28.87 -2.44 -5.23
C ARG A 24 29.83 -2.29 -6.40
N ALA A 25 29.47 -2.84 -7.56
CA ALA A 25 30.30 -2.74 -8.75
C ALA A 25 30.46 -1.28 -9.22
N LEU A 26 29.42 -0.45 -9.11
CA LEU A 26 29.49 0.99 -9.39
C LEU A 26 30.41 1.73 -8.40
N THR A 27 30.35 1.38 -7.12
CA THR A 27 31.26 1.94 -6.09
C THR A 27 32.71 1.53 -6.36
N GLU A 28 32.98 0.27 -6.68
CA GLU A 28 34.32 -0.24 -6.98
C GLU A 28 34.93 0.42 -8.22
N ARG A 29 34.11 0.74 -9.23
CA ARG A 29 34.54 1.48 -10.43
C ARG A 29 34.66 3.00 -10.19
N GLY A 30 34.29 3.49 -9.01
CA GLY A 30 34.33 4.91 -8.65
C GLY A 30 33.31 5.76 -9.41
N GLU A 31 32.26 5.15 -9.95
CA GLU A 31 31.16 5.85 -10.63
C GLU A 31 30.22 6.50 -9.61
N ILE A 32 30.02 5.84 -8.47
CA ILE A 32 29.32 6.39 -7.30
C ILE A 32 30.22 6.34 -6.06
N GLY A 33 29.91 7.18 -5.08
CA GLY A 33 30.50 7.22 -3.75
C GLY A 33 29.66 6.44 -2.75
N GLU A 34 29.36 7.09 -1.61
CA GLU A 34 28.54 6.50 -0.55
C GLU A 34 27.06 6.42 -0.94
N VAL A 35 26.38 5.36 -0.51
CA VAL A 35 24.92 5.22 -0.62
C VAL A 35 24.31 5.84 0.64
N GLU A 36 23.75 7.03 0.53
CA GLU A 36 23.23 7.78 1.68
C GLU A 36 21.73 7.54 1.92
N GLY A 37 21.00 7.15 0.88
CA GLY A 37 19.54 7.04 0.92
C GLY A 37 18.98 5.88 0.09
N LEU A 38 17.86 5.35 0.57
CA LEU A 38 16.99 4.39 -0.11
C LEU A 38 15.56 4.92 -0.07
N TRP A 39 14.93 5.13 -1.23
CA TRP A 39 13.50 5.40 -1.36
C TRP A 39 12.79 4.11 -1.71
N VAL A 40 11.71 3.79 -1.00
CA VAL A 40 10.87 2.63 -1.33
C VAL A 40 9.57 3.10 -1.97
N THR A 41 9.28 2.70 -3.20
CA THR A 41 8.07 3.12 -3.90
C THR A 41 6.83 2.42 -3.35
N HIS A 42 6.85 1.10 -3.22
CA HIS A 42 5.71 0.32 -2.69
C HIS A 42 6.15 -1.04 -2.13
N TYR A 43 5.19 -1.85 -1.67
CA TYR A 43 5.43 -3.00 -0.79
C TYR A 43 5.58 -4.36 -1.51
N HIS A 44 5.47 -4.42 -2.83
CA HIS A 44 5.56 -5.69 -3.56
C HIS A 44 6.96 -6.31 -3.43
N ASP A 45 7.01 -7.63 -3.45
CA ASP A 45 8.21 -8.44 -3.20
C ASP A 45 9.40 -8.04 -4.07
N ASP A 46 9.16 -7.82 -5.36
CA ASP A 46 10.13 -7.35 -6.35
C ASP A 46 10.67 -5.92 -6.13
N HIS A 47 10.20 -5.20 -5.11
CA HIS A 47 10.73 -3.91 -4.69
C HIS A 47 11.36 -3.92 -3.30
N VAL A 48 10.99 -4.87 -2.43
CA VAL A 48 11.34 -4.81 -1.00
C VAL A 48 12.04 -6.04 -0.44
N ASP A 49 12.04 -7.18 -1.14
CA ASP A 49 12.56 -8.45 -0.61
C ASP A 49 14.01 -8.36 -0.14
N ALA A 50 14.85 -7.64 -0.88
CA ALA A 50 16.28 -7.52 -0.60
C ALA A 50 16.64 -6.29 0.26
N ILE A 51 15.70 -5.44 0.64
CA ILE A 51 15.97 -4.24 1.46
C ILE A 51 16.71 -4.55 2.77
N PRO A 52 16.35 -5.60 3.56
CA PRO A 52 17.11 -5.92 4.77
C PRO A 52 18.58 -6.23 4.50
N ALA A 53 18.89 -6.92 3.39
CA ALA A 53 20.26 -7.20 2.98
C ALA A 53 20.95 -5.94 2.44
N PHE A 54 20.22 -5.09 1.72
CA PHE A 54 20.71 -3.80 1.24
C PHE A 54 21.13 -2.90 2.41
N GLN A 55 20.31 -2.80 3.45
CA GLN A 55 20.59 -2.03 4.68
C GLN A 55 21.74 -2.59 5.52
N GLN A 56 22.07 -3.88 5.35
CA GLN A 56 23.28 -4.48 5.95
C GLN A 56 24.52 -4.17 5.10
N ALA A 57 24.38 -4.10 3.78
CA ALA A 57 25.46 -3.81 2.86
C ALA A 57 25.84 -2.32 2.82
N PHE A 58 24.86 -1.43 3.02
CA PHE A 58 25.00 0.01 2.94
C PHE A 58 24.35 0.68 4.16
N ASP A 59 25.12 1.48 4.91
CA ASP A 59 24.62 2.25 6.06
C ASP A 59 23.84 3.49 5.61
N CYS A 60 22.70 3.24 4.96
CA CYS A 60 21.86 4.27 4.35
C CYS A 60 20.57 4.49 5.14
N ARG A 61 19.97 5.66 4.96
CA ARG A 61 18.63 5.95 5.48
C ARG A 61 17.57 5.42 4.52
N CYS A 62 16.62 4.66 5.03
CA CYS A 62 15.44 4.21 4.29
C CYS A 62 14.25 5.15 4.53
N LEU A 63 13.68 5.67 3.44
CA LEU A 63 12.57 6.62 3.43
C LEU A 63 11.45 6.12 2.51
N THR A 64 10.21 6.41 2.88
CA THR A 64 9.03 6.19 2.03
C THR A 64 7.82 6.98 2.56
N ASP A 65 6.71 7.00 1.82
CA ASP A 65 5.43 7.50 2.32
C ASP A 65 4.95 6.66 3.52
N ARG A 66 4.30 7.31 4.49
CA ARG A 66 3.80 6.65 5.69
C ARG A 66 2.89 5.44 5.43
N SER A 67 2.14 5.43 4.33
CA SER A 67 1.26 4.30 4.00
C SER A 67 2.06 3.05 3.64
N VAL A 68 3.15 3.21 2.88
CA VAL A 68 4.09 2.13 2.52
C VAL A 68 4.86 1.68 3.76
N ALA A 69 5.36 2.63 4.56
CA ALA A 69 6.08 2.34 5.80
C ALA A 69 5.27 1.45 6.75
N ALA A 70 3.95 1.69 6.86
CA ALA A 70 3.06 0.90 7.69
C ALA A 70 2.98 -0.57 7.24
N VAL A 71 3.13 -0.84 5.93
CA VAL A 71 3.15 -2.21 5.38
C VAL A 71 4.51 -2.87 5.60
N ILE A 72 5.59 -2.26 5.10
CA ILE A 72 6.90 -2.93 5.02
C ILE A 72 7.60 -3.10 6.38
N THR A 73 7.19 -2.34 7.40
CA THR A 73 7.70 -2.50 8.78
C THR A 73 6.98 -3.59 9.57
N ASN A 74 5.79 -4.04 9.12
CA ASN A 74 5.03 -5.11 9.76
C ASN A 74 4.14 -5.86 8.76
N PRO A 75 4.71 -6.55 7.75
CA PRO A 75 3.94 -7.13 6.65
C PRO A 75 2.88 -8.14 7.12
N ARG A 76 3.14 -8.87 8.21
CA ARG A 76 2.18 -9.85 8.78
C ARG A 76 0.90 -9.23 9.33
N ALA A 77 0.90 -7.93 9.62
CA ALA A 77 -0.30 -7.23 10.03
C ALA A 77 -1.26 -6.96 8.85
N TRP A 78 -0.86 -7.28 7.63
CA TRP A 78 -1.60 -6.99 6.41
C TRP A 78 -1.94 -8.26 5.62
N ARG A 79 -3.04 -8.19 4.88
CA ARG A 79 -3.42 -9.16 3.85
C ARG A 79 -3.49 -8.41 2.54
N LEU A 80 -2.36 -8.38 1.81
CA LEU A 80 -2.21 -7.65 0.56
C LEU A 80 -1.58 -8.58 -0.49
N PRO A 81 -1.90 -8.39 -1.79
CA PRO A 81 -1.32 -9.19 -2.86
C PRO A 81 0.19 -8.91 -3.00
N CYS A 82 0.98 -9.93 -3.35
CA CYS A 82 2.43 -9.84 -3.58
C CYS A 82 3.22 -9.24 -2.40
N ILE A 83 2.68 -9.33 -1.17
CA ILE A 83 3.36 -8.79 0.00
C ILE A 83 4.61 -9.60 0.35
N SER A 84 5.74 -8.93 0.47
CA SER A 84 6.96 -9.53 0.99
C SER A 84 6.83 -9.91 2.47
N PRO A 85 7.33 -11.08 2.90
CA PRO A 85 7.47 -11.39 4.32
C PRO A 85 8.64 -10.63 4.99
N SER A 86 9.51 -9.97 4.20
CA SER A 86 10.67 -9.23 4.70
C SER A 86 10.25 -8.03 5.52
N VAL A 87 10.88 -7.86 6.69
CA VAL A 87 10.66 -6.71 7.57
C VAL A 87 11.74 -5.67 7.30
N CYS A 88 11.34 -4.53 6.76
CA CYS A 88 12.25 -3.44 6.40
C CYS A 88 12.35 -2.44 7.55
N ARG A 89 13.56 -1.92 7.83
CA ARG A 89 13.71 -0.74 8.69
C ARG A 89 13.34 0.50 7.86
N VAL A 90 12.47 1.36 8.39
CA VAL A 90 12.17 2.67 7.79
C VAL A 90 12.62 3.75 8.76
N ASP A 91 13.60 4.55 8.34
CA ASP A 91 14.22 5.59 9.16
C ASP A 91 13.43 6.91 9.12
N ARG A 92 12.61 7.12 8.07
CA ARG A 92 11.65 8.23 7.98
C ARG A 92 10.42 7.82 7.17
N ALA A 93 9.28 7.76 7.84
CA ALA A 93 7.97 7.74 7.21
C ALA A 93 7.57 9.19 6.90
N THR A 94 7.49 9.52 5.63
CA THR A 94 7.16 10.88 5.15
C THR A 94 5.66 11.11 5.04
N GLU A 95 5.27 12.38 5.11
CA GLU A 95 3.91 12.86 4.85
C GLU A 95 3.75 13.32 3.40
N ASP A 96 2.50 13.36 2.93
CA ASP A 96 2.17 13.79 1.57
C ASP A 96 2.56 15.26 1.32
N GLY A 97 3.44 15.49 0.35
CA GLY A 97 3.99 16.80 0.02
C GLY A 97 5.16 17.23 0.90
N GLU A 98 5.71 16.35 1.74
CA GLU A 98 6.87 16.66 2.58
C GLU A 98 8.15 16.81 1.74
N SER A 99 8.82 17.95 1.91
CA SER A 99 10.01 18.30 1.12
C SER A 99 11.27 18.39 1.98
N TRP A 100 12.42 17.96 1.43
CA TRP A 100 13.74 18.14 2.04
C TRP A 100 14.84 18.26 0.99
N ARG A 101 15.96 18.84 1.37
CA ARG A 101 17.13 18.96 0.51
C ARG A 101 18.06 17.76 0.68
N TRP A 102 18.55 17.22 -0.42
CA TRP A 102 19.62 16.22 -0.47
C TRP A 102 20.64 16.69 -1.52
N HIS A 103 21.83 17.09 -1.05
CA HIS A 103 22.85 17.77 -1.87
C HIS A 103 22.28 18.94 -2.70
N GLU A 104 22.43 18.89 -4.02
CA GLU A 104 21.89 19.86 -4.97
C GLU A 104 20.42 19.63 -5.36
N PHE A 105 19.79 18.57 -4.87
CA PHE A 105 18.42 18.21 -5.19
C PHE A 105 17.43 18.63 -4.09
N GLN A 106 16.27 19.12 -4.52
CA GLN A 106 15.07 19.28 -3.71
C GLN A 106 14.18 18.04 -3.91
N LEU A 107 14.02 17.24 -2.86
CA LEU A 107 13.16 16.06 -2.87
C LEU A 107 11.81 16.41 -2.24
N THR A 108 10.73 15.85 -2.78
CA THR A 108 9.38 15.96 -2.23
C THR A 108 8.68 14.61 -2.33
N ALA A 109 8.29 14.07 -1.17
CA ALA A 109 7.53 12.83 -1.07
C ALA A 109 6.04 13.09 -1.33
N TYR A 110 5.38 12.15 -2.01
CA TYR A 110 3.95 12.17 -2.21
C TYR A 110 3.34 10.80 -1.94
N HIS A 111 2.16 10.81 -1.34
CA HIS A 111 1.28 9.65 -1.40
C HIS A 111 0.75 9.54 -2.84
N PHE A 112 1.14 8.48 -3.52
CA PHE A 112 0.96 8.31 -4.97
C PHE A 112 0.29 6.96 -5.25
N PRO A 113 -1.00 6.80 -4.93
CA PRO A 113 -1.70 5.52 -4.89
C PRO A 113 -2.04 5.00 -6.31
N GLY A 114 -1.03 4.80 -7.15
CA GLY A 114 -1.17 4.30 -8.51
C GLY A 114 -1.31 2.79 -8.52
N GLN A 115 -0.22 2.05 -8.73
CA GLN A 115 -0.24 0.57 -8.83
C GLN A 115 -0.87 -0.08 -7.60
N THR A 116 -0.73 0.53 -6.41
CA THR A 116 -1.46 0.12 -5.20
C THR A 116 -1.87 1.33 -4.37
N LEU A 117 -2.85 1.17 -3.46
CA LEU A 117 -3.16 2.22 -2.48
C LEU A 117 -1.96 2.55 -1.58
N TYR A 118 -1.07 1.60 -1.32
CA TYR A 118 0.14 1.78 -0.52
C TYR A 118 1.33 1.96 -1.47
N HIS A 119 1.32 3.09 -2.17
CA HIS A 119 2.33 3.44 -3.16
C HIS A 119 2.75 4.91 -2.98
N SER A 120 4.03 5.15 -3.18
CA SER A 120 4.70 6.43 -2.94
C SER A 120 5.40 6.94 -4.18
N GLY A 121 5.34 8.25 -4.37
CA GLY A 121 6.06 8.96 -5.42
C GLY A 121 7.14 9.85 -4.82
N LEU A 122 8.29 9.91 -5.46
CA LEU A 122 9.36 10.85 -5.10
C LEU A 122 9.56 11.84 -6.24
N PHE A 123 9.24 13.10 -5.99
CA PHE A 123 9.52 14.19 -6.91
C PHE A 123 10.86 14.84 -6.58
N VAL A 124 11.68 15.06 -7.60
CA VAL A 124 13.07 15.48 -7.45
C VAL A 124 13.36 16.61 -8.42
N GLU A 125 13.73 17.76 -7.87
CA GLU A 125 14.09 18.94 -8.63
C GLU A 125 15.56 19.26 -8.42
N GLY A 126 16.30 19.45 -9.51
CA GLY A 126 17.72 19.77 -9.46
C GLY A 126 18.34 19.74 -10.84
N ARG A 127 19.41 20.52 -11.03
CA ARG A 127 20.15 20.59 -12.31
C ARG A 127 19.25 20.88 -13.53
N GLY A 128 18.18 21.66 -13.35
CA GLY A 128 17.22 21.99 -14.41
C GLY A 128 16.24 20.87 -14.78
N LEU A 129 16.26 19.74 -14.05
CA LEU A 129 15.36 18.60 -14.24
C LEU A 129 14.27 18.57 -13.17
N ARG A 130 13.13 17.97 -13.54
CA ARG A 130 11.96 17.71 -12.67
C ARG A 130 11.60 16.24 -12.83
N MET A 131 12.16 15.38 -11.99
CA MET A 131 12.07 13.93 -12.11
C MET A 131 11.03 13.39 -11.12
N LEU A 132 10.09 12.57 -11.56
CA LEU A 132 9.13 11.90 -10.69
C LEU A 132 9.33 10.38 -10.77
N PHE A 133 9.76 9.79 -9.66
CA PHE A 133 9.84 8.34 -9.51
C PHE A 133 8.45 7.82 -9.14
N THR A 134 7.82 7.08 -10.06
CA THR A 134 6.42 6.65 -9.95
C THR A 134 6.26 5.18 -9.59
N GLY A 135 7.37 4.46 -9.39
CA GLY A 135 7.38 3.00 -9.31
C GLY A 135 6.56 2.39 -10.44
N ASP A 136 5.79 1.36 -10.10
CA ASP A 136 5.01 0.59 -11.08
C ASP A 136 3.68 1.24 -11.49
N SER A 137 3.42 2.50 -11.12
CA SER A 137 2.13 3.13 -11.41
C SER A 137 1.92 3.40 -12.90
N PHE A 138 2.99 3.67 -13.64
CA PHE A 138 2.89 4.03 -15.05
C PHE A 138 4.01 3.40 -15.85
N THR A 139 3.74 3.15 -17.12
CA THR A 139 4.75 2.91 -18.16
C THR A 139 4.52 3.88 -19.31
N MET A 140 5.37 3.82 -20.34
CA MET A 140 5.16 4.50 -21.62
C MET A 140 3.77 4.19 -22.24
N ALA A 141 3.14 3.06 -21.90
CA ALA A 141 1.82 2.69 -22.39
C ALA A 141 0.66 3.28 -21.57
N GLY A 142 0.95 4.01 -20.49
CA GLY A 142 -0.04 4.63 -19.61
C GLY A 142 -0.15 3.93 -18.25
N ILE A 143 -1.39 3.80 -17.77
CA ILE A 143 -1.72 3.20 -16.47
C ILE A 143 -1.32 1.73 -16.43
N ASP A 144 -0.66 1.35 -15.35
CA ASP A 144 -0.27 -0.01 -15.04
C ASP A 144 -1.02 -0.47 -13.78
N ASP A 145 -2.15 -1.17 -13.96
CA ASP A 145 -3.11 -1.54 -12.90
C ASP A 145 -3.50 -3.03 -12.92
N TYR A 146 -2.54 -3.92 -13.22
CA TYR A 146 -2.82 -5.32 -13.53
C TYR A 146 -3.34 -6.18 -12.37
N CYS A 147 -3.19 -5.75 -11.12
CA CYS A 147 -3.63 -6.51 -9.94
C CYS A 147 -4.81 -5.82 -9.25
N ALA A 148 -6.03 -6.31 -9.52
CA ALA A 148 -7.27 -5.75 -8.97
C ALA A 148 -7.30 -5.69 -7.42
N HIS A 149 -6.56 -6.55 -6.73
CA HIS A 149 -6.48 -6.55 -5.27
C HIS A 149 -5.59 -5.44 -4.68
N ASN A 150 -4.90 -4.66 -5.50
CA ASN A 150 -4.05 -3.57 -5.06
C ASN A 150 -4.83 -2.33 -4.59
N ARG A 151 -6.17 -2.39 -4.57
CA ARG A 151 -7.05 -1.30 -4.15
C ARG A 151 -6.92 -0.05 -5.04
N ASN A 152 -6.88 -0.22 -6.36
CA ASN A 152 -6.84 0.87 -7.34
C ASN A 152 -8.22 1.56 -7.42
N TRP A 153 -8.48 2.46 -6.48
CA TRP A 153 -9.78 3.13 -6.38
C TRP A 153 -10.09 3.97 -7.62
N LEU A 154 -11.32 3.83 -8.11
CA LEU A 154 -11.90 4.67 -9.14
C LEU A 154 -12.58 5.90 -8.51
N GLY A 155 -12.61 6.99 -9.27
CA GLY A 155 -13.19 8.27 -8.86
C GLY A 155 -12.22 9.43 -8.92
N ARG A 156 -12.77 10.65 -8.94
CA ARG A 156 -11.98 11.88 -8.97
C ARG A 156 -11.17 12.07 -7.68
N GLY A 157 -9.89 12.39 -7.82
CA GLY A 157 -8.99 12.71 -6.71
C GLY A 157 -8.52 11.50 -5.90
N VAL A 158 -8.77 10.28 -6.36
CA VAL A 158 -8.28 9.03 -5.76
C VAL A 158 -7.55 8.18 -6.79
N GLY A 159 -6.81 7.17 -6.33
CA GLY A 159 -6.11 6.22 -7.21
C GLY A 159 -5.30 6.89 -8.30
N PHE A 160 -5.40 6.37 -9.52
CA PHE A 160 -4.73 6.93 -10.69
C PHE A 160 -5.19 8.34 -11.08
N ASP A 161 -6.43 8.76 -10.80
CA ASP A 161 -6.86 10.14 -11.10
C ASP A 161 -6.09 11.17 -10.24
N ARG A 162 -5.82 10.82 -8.98
CA ARG A 162 -4.93 11.60 -8.11
C ARG A 162 -3.52 11.64 -8.66
N CYS A 163 -2.97 10.50 -9.08
CA CYS A 163 -1.62 10.43 -9.64
C CYS A 163 -1.48 11.30 -10.90
N LEU A 164 -2.45 11.25 -11.82
CA LEU A 164 -2.50 12.11 -13.01
C LEU A 164 -2.65 13.59 -12.64
N ALA A 165 -3.43 13.92 -11.60
CA ALA A 165 -3.52 15.29 -11.09
C ALA A 165 -2.21 15.80 -10.51
N LEU A 166 -1.44 14.92 -9.88
CA LEU A 166 -0.12 15.28 -9.40
C LEU A 166 0.87 15.48 -10.56
N ILE A 167 0.87 14.60 -11.56
CA ILE A 167 1.70 14.76 -12.78
C ILE A 167 1.38 16.10 -13.46
N GLU A 168 0.10 16.40 -13.66
CA GLU A 168 -0.36 17.66 -14.26
C GLU A 168 0.03 18.88 -13.41
N LYS A 169 -0.02 18.78 -12.07
CA LYS A 169 0.42 19.86 -11.18
C LYS A 169 1.93 20.07 -11.24
N LEU A 170 2.69 18.98 -11.17
CA LEU A 170 4.15 19.00 -11.01
C LEU A 170 4.90 19.22 -12.32
N HIS A 171 4.27 19.01 -13.48
CA HIS A 171 4.92 19.12 -14.80
C HIS A 171 6.32 18.48 -14.81
N PRO A 172 6.45 17.19 -14.45
CA PRO A 172 7.74 16.53 -14.47
C PRO A 172 8.28 16.50 -15.91
N THR A 173 9.60 16.66 -16.06
CA THR A 173 10.27 16.45 -17.34
C THR A 173 10.51 14.96 -17.60
N HIS A 174 10.55 14.14 -16.55
CA HIS A 174 10.80 12.71 -16.63
C HIS A 174 10.02 11.96 -15.54
N LEU A 175 9.41 10.85 -15.93
CA LEU A 175 8.82 9.82 -15.10
C LEU A 175 9.73 8.59 -15.14
N PHE A 176 9.89 7.93 -13.99
CA PHE A 176 10.71 6.73 -13.86
C PHE A 176 9.88 5.60 -13.25
N ASN A 177 9.89 4.46 -13.94
CA ASN A 177 9.37 3.18 -13.49
C ASN A 177 10.56 2.26 -13.14
N CYS A 178 10.38 1.34 -12.18
CA CYS A 178 11.46 0.49 -11.68
C CYS A 178 11.83 -0.68 -12.62
N HIS A 179 10.97 -0.98 -13.60
CA HIS A 179 11.11 -2.07 -14.57
C HIS A 179 11.32 -1.60 -16.01
N VAL A 180 11.33 -0.28 -16.25
CA VAL A 180 11.51 0.31 -17.58
C VAL A 180 12.83 1.06 -17.63
N ASN A 181 13.65 0.77 -18.65
CA ASN A 181 14.99 1.38 -18.78
C ASN A 181 14.91 2.85 -19.18
N GLU A 182 13.91 3.21 -19.98
CA GLU A 182 13.71 4.55 -20.50
C GLU A 182 12.86 5.40 -19.57
N ALA A 183 13.34 6.61 -19.30
CA ALA A 183 12.51 7.67 -18.74
C ALA A 183 11.45 8.11 -19.77
N PHE A 184 10.30 8.54 -19.27
CA PHE A 184 9.17 8.91 -20.12
C PHE A 184 8.42 10.13 -19.59
N ASP A 185 7.49 10.66 -20.37
CA ASP A 185 6.58 11.70 -19.95
C ASP A 185 5.18 11.44 -20.53
N PHE A 186 4.23 12.27 -20.13
CA PHE A 186 2.90 12.28 -20.72
C PHE A 186 2.57 13.68 -21.19
N THR A 187 2.11 13.76 -22.42
CA THR A 187 1.46 14.97 -22.94
C THR A 187 0.16 15.27 -22.18
N PRO A 188 -0.30 16.53 -22.19
CA PRO A 188 -1.63 16.87 -21.69
C PRO A 188 -2.75 16.04 -22.35
N GLU A 189 -2.62 15.70 -23.62
CA GLU A 189 -3.56 14.88 -24.38
C GLU A 189 -3.64 13.45 -23.83
N GLU A 190 -2.49 12.80 -23.59
CA GLU A 190 -2.41 11.45 -23.03
C GLU A 190 -2.95 11.41 -21.59
N SER A 191 -2.63 12.42 -20.79
CA SER A 191 -3.17 12.56 -19.43
C SER A 191 -4.70 12.68 -19.45
N ARG A 192 -5.26 13.48 -20.36
CA ARG A 192 -6.72 13.60 -20.54
C ARG A 192 -7.34 12.29 -21.02
N PHE A 193 -6.69 11.58 -21.93
CA PHE A 193 -7.15 10.28 -22.41
C PHE A 193 -7.21 9.26 -21.26
N MET A 194 -6.17 9.16 -20.44
CA MET A 194 -6.14 8.25 -19.30
C MET A 194 -7.22 8.58 -18.26
N ARG A 195 -7.45 9.86 -17.95
CA ARG A 195 -8.55 10.28 -17.07
C ARG A 195 -9.93 9.95 -17.64
N ALA A 196 -10.13 10.14 -18.95
CA ALA A 196 -11.39 9.77 -19.60
C ALA A 196 -11.63 8.26 -19.55
N ASN A 197 -10.57 7.45 -19.71
CA ASN A 197 -10.62 6.01 -19.54
C ASN A 197 -11.02 5.63 -18.10
N LEU A 198 -10.39 6.22 -17.08
CA LEU A 198 -10.74 5.98 -15.67
C LEU A 198 -12.20 6.35 -15.35
N ALA A 199 -12.70 7.46 -15.89
CA ALA A 199 -14.09 7.87 -15.70
C ALA A 199 -15.08 6.89 -16.37
N GLU A 200 -14.75 6.38 -17.57
CA GLU A 200 -15.58 5.35 -18.21
C GLU A 200 -15.51 4.02 -17.44
N ARG A 201 -14.33 3.63 -16.91
CA ARG A 201 -14.21 2.46 -16.02
C ARG A 201 -15.12 2.59 -14.79
N GLU A 202 -15.12 3.75 -14.13
CA GLU A 202 -15.99 4.01 -12.97
C GLU A 202 -17.46 3.74 -13.31
N LYS A 203 -17.94 4.25 -14.46
CA LYS A 203 -19.30 4.01 -14.94
C LYS A 203 -19.56 2.53 -15.26
N LEU A 204 -18.69 1.90 -16.05
CA LEU A 204 -18.88 0.51 -16.50
C LEU A 204 -18.84 -0.49 -15.34
N PHE A 205 -17.91 -0.33 -14.40
CA PHE A 205 -17.92 -1.15 -13.17
C PHE A 205 -19.13 -0.83 -12.30
N GLY A 206 -19.61 0.43 -12.32
CA GLY A 206 -20.85 0.87 -11.69
C GLY A 206 -22.05 0.02 -12.13
N ASP A 207 -22.16 -0.25 -13.43
CA ASP A 207 -23.24 -1.06 -13.99
C ASP A 207 -23.16 -2.56 -13.60
N LEU A 208 -22.00 -3.04 -13.14
CA LEU A 208 -21.76 -4.43 -12.73
C LEU A 208 -21.90 -4.66 -11.22
N THR A 209 -21.90 -3.60 -10.42
CA THR A 209 -21.91 -3.68 -8.97
C THR A 209 -23.32 -3.42 -8.41
N PRO A 210 -23.78 -4.16 -7.38
CA PRO A 210 -25.05 -3.87 -6.74
C PRO A 210 -24.98 -2.73 -5.71
N TRP A 211 -23.78 -2.17 -5.46
CA TRP A 211 -23.56 -1.07 -4.53
C TRP A 211 -23.64 0.31 -5.22
N ASP A 212 -23.74 1.37 -4.42
CA ASP A 212 -23.84 2.75 -4.92
C ASP A 212 -22.51 3.34 -5.42
N HIS A 213 -21.43 2.56 -5.38
CA HIS A 213 -20.13 2.93 -5.92
C HIS A 213 -19.37 1.70 -6.45
N PRO A 214 -18.69 1.78 -7.62
CA PRO A 214 -17.95 0.66 -8.22
C PRO A 214 -16.84 0.10 -7.32
N ASN A 215 -16.20 0.95 -6.53
CA ASN A 215 -15.12 0.51 -5.63
C ASN A 215 -15.54 -0.58 -4.64
N TYR A 216 -16.81 -0.76 -4.27
CA TYR A 216 -17.21 -1.91 -3.44
C TYR A 216 -17.03 -3.26 -4.16
N GLY A 217 -17.00 -3.28 -5.50
CA GLY A 217 -16.70 -4.46 -6.29
C GLY A 217 -15.23 -4.59 -6.72
N MET A 218 -14.47 -3.49 -6.68
CA MET A 218 -13.05 -3.46 -7.13
C MET A 218 -12.05 -3.46 -5.96
N ASP A 219 -12.41 -2.87 -4.82
CA ASP A 219 -11.59 -2.84 -3.61
C ASP A 219 -11.95 -4.03 -2.71
N GLU A 220 -11.50 -5.25 -3.04
CA GLU A 220 -11.78 -6.46 -2.24
C GLU A 220 -11.57 -6.26 -0.72
N PRO A 221 -10.46 -5.64 -0.26
CA PRO A 221 -10.22 -5.41 1.17
C PRO A 221 -10.82 -4.08 1.67
N TRP A 222 -11.93 -3.60 1.10
CA TRP A 222 -12.68 -2.46 1.65
C TRP A 222 -13.16 -2.75 3.08
N VAL A 223 -13.31 -4.02 3.45
CA VAL A 223 -13.42 -4.47 4.84
C VAL A 223 -12.23 -5.36 5.14
N ARG A 224 -11.47 -5.07 6.20
CA ARG A 224 -10.20 -5.75 6.49
C ARG A 224 -9.92 -5.81 7.99
N CYS A 225 -9.28 -6.89 8.43
CA CYS A 225 -8.83 -7.02 9.82
C CYS A 225 -7.39 -6.50 9.99
N TYR A 226 -7.13 -5.80 11.10
CA TYR A 226 -5.79 -5.36 11.48
C TYR A 226 -5.53 -5.51 13.00
N PRO A 227 -4.40 -6.10 13.43
CA PRO A 227 -3.45 -6.83 12.59
C PRO A 227 -4.13 -8.06 11.98
N TYR A 228 -3.81 -8.37 10.73
CA TYR A 228 -4.35 -9.53 10.03
C TYR A 228 -3.95 -10.84 10.71
N GLU A 229 -2.67 -11.01 11.03
CA GLU A 229 -2.16 -12.17 11.79
C GLU A 229 -1.61 -11.77 13.17
N GLN A 230 -1.99 -12.56 14.18
CA GLN A 230 -1.58 -12.34 15.58
C GLN A 230 -1.21 -13.65 16.28
N ARG A 231 -0.32 -13.58 17.26
CA ARG A 231 0.05 -14.71 18.13
C ARG A 231 -0.54 -14.53 19.52
N THR A 232 -1.00 -15.62 20.12
CA THR A 232 -1.60 -15.65 21.47
C THR A 232 -1.40 -17.03 22.11
N LYS A 233 -1.91 -17.24 23.33
CA LYS A 233 -1.90 -18.54 24.02
C LYS A 233 -3.33 -19.03 24.29
N PRO A 234 -3.52 -20.33 24.54
CA PRO A 234 -4.82 -20.84 24.99
C PRO A 234 -5.27 -20.11 26.26
N GLY A 235 -6.54 -19.69 26.31
CA GLY A 235 -7.14 -18.98 27.44
C GLY A 235 -6.92 -17.46 27.44
N GLU A 236 -6.15 -16.92 26.50
CA GLU A 236 -5.95 -15.46 26.35
C GLU A 236 -6.98 -14.85 25.39
N ASP A 237 -7.06 -13.51 25.39
CA ASP A 237 -7.86 -12.77 24.44
C ASP A 237 -7.01 -12.19 23.31
N VAL A 238 -7.56 -12.23 22.11
CA VAL A 238 -7.05 -11.49 20.95
C VAL A 238 -7.93 -10.27 20.70
N ARG A 239 -7.30 -9.17 20.31
CA ARG A 239 -8.00 -7.95 19.89
C ARG A 239 -7.56 -7.59 18.48
N PHE A 240 -8.51 -7.28 17.61
CA PHE A 240 -8.23 -6.72 16.29
C PHE A 240 -9.28 -5.69 15.92
N ARG A 241 -8.92 -4.87 14.94
CA ARG A 241 -9.78 -3.88 14.34
C ARG A 241 -10.36 -4.45 13.06
N VAL A 242 -11.64 -4.23 12.83
CA VAL A 242 -12.26 -4.38 11.52
C VAL A 242 -12.32 -2.99 10.91
N GLY A 243 -11.42 -2.71 9.97
CA GLY A 243 -11.41 -1.48 9.18
C GLY A 243 -12.43 -1.58 8.04
N VAL A 244 -13.17 -0.50 7.81
CA VAL A 244 -14.19 -0.39 6.76
C VAL A 244 -13.97 0.90 5.98
N THR A 245 -13.73 0.78 4.68
CA THR A 245 -13.65 1.90 3.74
C THR A 245 -15.04 2.19 3.20
N ASN A 246 -15.59 3.36 3.51
CA ASN A 246 -16.88 3.80 2.98
C ASN A 246 -16.70 4.51 1.63
N HIS A 247 -16.94 3.78 0.54
CA HIS A 247 -16.95 4.32 -0.81
C HIS A 247 -18.22 5.12 -1.17
N SER A 248 -19.25 5.09 -0.33
CA SER A 248 -20.49 5.85 -0.54
C SER A 248 -20.27 7.36 -0.37
N ALA A 249 -21.08 8.16 -1.06
CA ALA A 249 -21.15 9.61 -0.84
C ALA A 249 -21.93 10.01 0.42
N GLN A 250 -22.51 9.03 1.12
CA GLN A 250 -23.26 9.22 2.36
C GLN A 250 -22.59 8.43 3.50
N PRO A 251 -22.73 8.87 4.76
CA PRO A 251 -22.32 8.07 5.90
C PRO A 251 -23.03 6.70 5.90
N ARG A 252 -22.32 5.66 6.34
CA ARG A 252 -22.85 4.29 6.46
C ARG A 252 -22.61 3.77 7.86
N THR A 253 -23.57 3.03 8.41
CA THR A 253 -23.35 2.25 9.62
C THR A 253 -22.77 0.90 9.24
N ALA A 254 -21.60 0.59 9.79
CA ALA A 254 -21.02 -0.73 9.76
C ALA A 254 -21.25 -1.40 11.12
N THR A 255 -21.60 -2.69 11.09
CA THR A 255 -21.80 -3.50 12.30
C THR A 255 -21.14 -4.85 12.07
N CYS A 256 -20.24 -5.28 12.94
CA CYS A 256 -19.52 -6.54 12.76
C CYS A 256 -19.47 -7.37 14.04
N ARG A 257 -19.16 -8.65 13.90
CA ARG A 257 -18.81 -9.56 14.99
C ARG A 257 -17.84 -10.63 14.50
N ALA A 258 -16.99 -11.13 15.38
CA ALA A 258 -16.18 -12.30 15.07
C ALA A 258 -16.99 -13.58 15.25
N VAL A 259 -16.77 -14.54 14.36
CA VAL A 259 -17.30 -15.89 14.44
C VAL A 259 -16.21 -16.80 14.97
N ALA A 260 -16.52 -17.57 16.01
CA ALA A 260 -15.56 -18.51 16.56
C ALA A 260 -15.21 -19.60 15.53
N PRO A 261 -13.93 -19.93 15.34
CA PRO A 261 -13.52 -21.06 14.51
C PRO A 261 -14.17 -22.35 15.01
N ARG A 262 -14.72 -23.18 14.10
CA ARG A 262 -15.35 -24.46 14.49
C ARG A 262 -14.42 -25.39 15.29
N ALA A 263 -13.12 -25.30 15.02
CA ALA A 263 -12.09 -26.06 15.73
C ALA A 263 -11.98 -25.73 17.23
N TRP A 264 -12.57 -24.62 17.67
CA TRP A 264 -12.62 -24.22 19.07
C TRP A 264 -13.80 -24.86 19.83
N GLY A 265 -14.67 -25.59 19.12
CA GLY A 265 -15.82 -26.32 19.67
C GLY A 265 -17.15 -25.59 19.51
N ASP A 266 -18.24 -26.36 19.36
CA ASP A 266 -19.58 -25.84 19.05
C ASP A 266 -20.20 -24.99 20.17
N ALA A 267 -19.66 -25.07 21.39
CA ALA A 267 -20.09 -24.26 22.52
C ALA A 267 -19.59 -22.80 22.45
N VAL A 268 -18.61 -22.51 21.59
CA VAL A 268 -18.06 -21.15 21.46
C VAL A 268 -18.95 -20.35 20.50
N THR A 269 -19.65 -19.35 21.04
CA THR A 269 -20.55 -18.50 20.26
C THR A 269 -19.80 -17.36 19.59
N PRO A 270 -20.35 -16.79 18.50
CA PRO A 270 -19.87 -15.51 17.96
C PRO A 270 -19.84 -14.42 19.02
N THR A 271 -18.99 -13.41 18.83
CA THR A 271 -18.96 -12.25 19.72
C THR A 271 -20.24 -11.42 19.59
N ASP A 272 -20.43 -10.50 20.53
CA ASP A 272 -21.45 -9.46 20.39
C ASP A 272 -21.20 -8.61 19.15
N TRP A 273 -22.29 -8.06 18.61
CA TRP A 273 -22.22 -7.11 17.51
C TRP A 273 -21.70 -5.76 18.00
N VAL A 274 -20.68 -5.23 17.32
CA VAL A 274 -20.13 -3.89 17.52
C VAL A 274 -20.50 -3.04 16.32
N SER A 275 -20.88 -1.77 16.54
CA SER A 275 -21.31 -0.87 15.46
C SER A 275 -20.55 0.45 15.48
N ALA A 276 -20.31 1.01 14.30
CA ALA A 276 -19.72 2.33 14.11
C ALA A 276 -20.38 3.04 12.91
N ALA A 277 -20.53 4.36 13.02
CA ALA A 277 -20.82 5.19 11.85
C ALA A 277 -19.52 5.50 11.13
N VAL A 278 -19.48 5.23 9.83
CA VAL A 278 -18.36 5.53 8.95
C VAL A 278 -18.76 6.72 8.07
N PRO A 279 -18.08 7.89 8.19
CA PRO A 279 -18.36 9.04 7.34
C PRO A 279 -18.26 8.71 5.85
N ALA A 280 -18.87 9.55 5.01
CA ALA A 280 -18.78 9.41 3.56
C ALA A 280 -17.32 9.50 3.10
N LYS A 281 -16.93 8.66 2.13
CA LYS A 281 -15.60 8.70 1.50
C LYS A 281 -14.44 8.65 2.51
N SER A 282 -14.60 7.88 3.59
CA SER A 282 -13.60 7.75 4.64
C SER A 282 -13.47 6.31 5.13
N ASP A 283 -12.40 6.05 5.88
CA ASP A 283 -12.26 4.83 6.66
C ASP A 283 -12.92 4.97 8.05
N GLY A 284 -13.38 3.85 8.59
CA GLY A 284 -13.84 3.71 9.97
C GLY A 284 -13.37 2.38 10.55
N GLU A 285 -13.38 2.26 11.87
CA GLU A 285 -12.82 1.10 12.57
C GLU A 285 -13.74 0.61 13.68
N LEU A 286 -13.88 -0.71 13.79
CA LEU A 286 -14.60 -1.39 14.86
C LEU A 286 -13.65 -2.28 15.64
N GLN A 287 -13.65 -2.16 16.97
CA GLN A 287 -12.81 -2.97 17.84
C GLN A 287 -13.51 -4.28 18.18
N VAL A 288 -12.84 -5.41 17.95
CA VAL A 288 -13.35 -6.75 18.23
C VAL A 288 -12.40 -7.46 19.19
N ARG A 289 -12.96 -8.11 20.21
CA ARG A 289 -12.24 -8.95 21.18
C ARG A 289 -12.75 -10.38 21.08
N VAL A 290 -11.84 -11.33 20.94
CA VAL A 290 -12.13 -12.76 20.83
C VAL A 290 -11.37 -13.50 21.92
N SER A 291 -12.08 -14.30 22.72
CA SER A 291 -11.46 -15.13 23.76
C SER A 291 -11.09 -16.50 23.17
N VAL A 292 -9.81 -16.87 23.26
CA VAL A 292 -9.32 -18.18 22.82
C VAL A 292 -9.58 -19.20 23.93
N PRO A 293 -10.31 -20.31 23.66
CA PRO A 293 -10.57 -21.29 24.71
C PRO A 293 -9.28 -21.92 25.26
N PRO A 294 -9.22 -22.25 26.57
CA PRO A 294 -8.02 -22.77 27.22
C PRO A 294 -7.57 -24.16 26.72
N GLY A 295 -8.48 -24.93 26.09
CA GLY A 295 -8.20 -26.26 25.56
C GLY A 295 -7.83 -26.30 24.08
N VAL A 296 -7.71 -25.14 23.41
CA VAL A 296 -7.35 -25.08 21.99
C VAL A 296 -5.93 -25.58 21.77
N LEU A 297 -5.76 -26.47 20.78
CA LEU A 297 -4.46 -26.98 20.37
C LEU A 297 -3.63 -25.89 19.69
N SER A 298 -2.31 -26.00 19.73
CA SER A 298 -1.46 -25.10 18.94
C SER A 298 -1.77 -25.22 17.45
N GLY A 299 -1.86 -24.08 16.76
CA GLY A 299 -2.27 -24.04 15.37
C GLY A 299 -2.57 -22.64 14.86
N ARG A 300 -2.83 -22.56 13.55
CA ARG A 300 -3.26 -21.33 12.86
C ARG A 300 -4.76 -21.41 12.61
N TYR A 301 -5.52 -20.51 13.22
CA TYR A 301 -6.97 -20.46 13.16
C TYR A 301 -7.43 -19.24 12.37
N VAL A 302 -8.34 -19.48 11.41
CA VAL A 302 -9.07 -18.42 10.72
C VAL A 302 -10.26 -18.04 11.57
N VAL A 303 -10.35 -16.77 11.96
CA VAL A 303 -11.46 -16.18 12.70
C VAL A 303 -12.27 -15.32 11.72
N PRO A 304 -13.39 -15.82 11.17
CA PRO A 304 -14.22 -15.06 10.25
C PRO A 304 -14.93 -13.90 10.95
N VAL A 305 -15.33 -12.91 10.18
CA VAL A 305 -16.09 -11.74 10.65
C VAL A 305 -17.37 -11.61 9.83
N ASP A 306 -18.51 -11.66 10.51
CA ASP A 306 -19.78 -11.28 9.91
C ASP A 306 -19.85 -9.75 9.85
N LEU A 307 -20.36 -9.22 8.73
CA LEU A 307 -20.57 -7.79 8.53
C LEU A 307 -22.02 -7.50 8.16
N ARG A 308 -22.57 -6.42 8.72
CA ARG A 308 -23.75 -5.74 8.23
C ARG A 308 -23.36 -4.33 7.82
N TYR A 309 -23.74 -3.94 6.60
CA TYR A 309 -23.35 -2.67 6.02
C TYR A 309 -24.49 -2.08 5.18
N GLY A 310 -25.15 -1.05 5.72
CA GLY A 310 -26.40 -0.55 5.15
C GLY A 310 -27.46 -1.67 5.08
N GLN A 311 -27.95 -1.98 3.88
CA GLN A 311 -28.93 -3.05 3.64
C GLN A 311 -28.31 -4.45 3.54
N TRP A 312 -26.99 -4.55 3.44
CA TRP A 312 -26.30 -5.80 3.16
C TRP A 312 -26.00 -6.57 4.44
N SER A 313 -26.27 -7.88 4.42
CA SER A 313 -25.81 -8.84 5.42
C SER A 313 -24.80 -9.76 4.76
N LEU A 314 -23.55 -9.66 5.17
CA LEU A 314 -22.39 -10.29 4.54
C LEU A 314 -21.74 -11.23 5.58
N PRO A 315 -22.19 -12.50 5.66
CA PRO A 315 -21.65 -13.46 6.62
C PRO A 315 -20.22 -13.85 6.25
N GLN A 316 -19.34 -13.96 7.24
CA GLN A 316 -17.94 -14.36 7.06
C GLN A 316 -17.23 -13.60 5.91
N TRP A 317 -17.44 -12.28 5.85
CA TRP A 317 -17.02 -11.43 4.74
C TRP A 317 -15.51 -11.18 4.70
N THR A 318 -14.88 -11.08 5.86
CA THR A 318 -13.42 -10.97 6.04
C THR A 318 -13.00 -11.85 7.19
N GLU A 319 -11.70 -12.03 7.36
CA GLU A 319 -11.11 -12.84 8.41
C GLU A 319 -9.92 -12.17 9.11
N ALA A 320 -9.65 -12.62 10.33
CA ALA A 320 -8.37 -12.45 11.02
C ALA A 320 -7.72 -13.82 11.25
N ILE A 321 -6.40 -13.85 11.41
CA ILE A 321 -5.63 -15.05 11.70
C ILE A 321 -5.11 -15.00 13.13
N VAL A 322 -5.43 -16.04 13.90
CA VAL A 322 -4.93 -16.24 15.26
C VAL A 322 -4.04 -17.47 15.29
N VAL A 323 -2.79 -17.30 15.68
CA VAL A 323 -1.81 -18.37 15.87
C VAL A 323 -1.66 -18.63 17.37
N VAL A 324 -1.99 -19.85 17.78
CA VAL A 324 -1.93 -20.33 19.18
C VAL A 324 -0.76 -21.28 19.35
#